data_AF-A0A9D4ZZZ2-F1
#
_entry.id   AF-A0A9D4ZZZ2-F1
#
_cell.length_a   1.000
_cell.length_b   1.000
_cell.length_c   1.000
_cell.angle_alpha   90.00
_cell.angle_beta   90.00
_cell.angle_gamma   90.00
#
_symmetry.space_group_name_H-M   'P 1'
#
loop_
_entity.id
_entity.type
_entity.pdbx_description
1 polymer ?
#
loop_
_entity_poly.entity_id
_entity_poly.type
_entity_poly.pdbx_seq_one_letter_code
_entity_poly.pdbx_strand_id
1 'polypeptide(L)'
;MGRVVDELNIDFVVSTGDNFYDDGLTGINDPAFQYSFSDIYTTNNLQKQWYNGNHDYRGDVEAQLNPILQNIDHRWFCQRSFIVHTEIAEFFFVDTTPFVDKYFLKPKDHKYDWRGVLPRNKYLSNLLKV
;
A
#
# COMPACT_ATOMS: atom_id res chain seq x y z
N MET A 1 16.63 3.62 8.44
CA MET A 1 16.48 3.92 7.00
C MET A 1 17.33 5.10 6.55
N GLY A 2 17.27 6.27 7.22
CA GLY A 2 18.07 7.47 6.87
C GLY A 2 19.54 7.21 6.54
N ARG A 3 20.31 6.59 7.44
CA ARG A 3 21.74 6.28 7.21
C ARG A 3 22.02 5.50 5.91
N VAL A 4 21.18 4.51 5.60
CA VAL A 4 21.37 3.64 4.42
C VAL A 4 21.09 4.42 3.13
N VAL A 5 20.06 5.25 3.12
CA VAL A 5 19.73 6.03 1.92
C VAL A 5 20.71 7.17 1.67
N ASP A 6 21.35 7.69 2.71
CA ASP A 6 22.44 8.66 2.59
C ASP A 6 23.69 8.04 1.92
N GLU A 7 23.90 6.73 2.08
CA GLU A 7 25.00 5.99 1.44
C GLU A 7 24.68 5.51 0.03
N LEU A 8 23.43 5.09 -0.22
CA LEU A 8 23.07 4.35 -1.45
C LEU A 8 22.48 5.20 -2.57
N ASN A 9 22.11 6.47 -2.31
CA ASN A 9 21.48 7.37 -3.29
C ASN A 9 20.35 6.69 -4.09
N ILE A 10 19.25 6.39 -3.41
CA ILE A 10 18.11 5.66 -4.00
C ILE A 10 17.24 6.55 -4.91
N ASP A 11 16.59 5.94 -5.89
CA ASP A 11 15.65 6.60 -6.79
C ASP A 11 14.21 6.62 -6.25
N PHE A 12 13.79 5.52 -5.60
CA PHE A 12 12.47 5.35 -5.00
C PHE A 12 12.50 4.32 -3.87
N VAL A 13 11.41 4.24 -3.11
CA VAL A 13 11.18 3.25 -2.06
C VAL A 13 10.04 2.33 -2.45
N VAL A 14 10.17 1.04 -2.12
CA VAL A 14 9.10 0.05 -2.22
C VAL A 14 8.72 -0.40 -0.81
N SER A 15 7.45 -0.20 -0.42
CA SER A 15 6.85 -0.81 0.76
C SER A 15 5.93 -1.95 0.32
N THR A 16 6.04 -3.12 0.94
CA THR A 16 5.32 -4.34 0.52
C THR A 16 3.93 -4.51 1.17
N GLY A 17 3.42 -3.46 1.83
CA GLY A 17 2.17 -3.50 2.60
C GLY A 17 2.42 -3.60 4.10
N ASP A 18 1.33 -3.79 4.86
CA ASP A 18 1.31 -3.67 6.32
C ASP A 18 1.85 -2.29 6.76
N ASN A 19 1.32 -1.24 6.14
CA ASN A 19 1.79 0.13 6.33
C ASN A 19 1.26 0.73 7.65
N PHE A 20 0.09 0.29 8.13
CA PHE A 20 -0.59 0.88 9.29
C PHE A 20 -1.13 -0.20 10.23
N TYR A 21 -0.44 -0.39 11.35
CA TYR A 21 -0.84 -1.33 12.39
C TYR A 21 -1.77 -0.68 13.44
N ASP A 22 -2.69 -1.44 14.05
CA ASP A 22 -2.94 -2.89 13.86
C ASP A 22 -3.98 -3.20 12.78
N ASP A 23 -4.91 -2.27 12.51
CA ASP A 23 -6.08 -2.49 11.65
C ASP A 23 -6.20 -1.41 10.54
N GLY A 24 -5.08 -1.02 9.91
CA GLY A 24 -5.09 -0.08 8.79
C GLY A 24 -5.50 1.35 9.16
N LEU A 25 -5.73 2.18 8.15
CA LEU A 25 -6.34 3.50 8.34
C LEU A 25 -7.84 3.37 8.56
N THR A 26 -8.45 4.22 9.38
CA THR A 26 -9.91 4.28 9.56
C THR A 26 -10.61 5.19 8.56
N GLY A 27 -9.86 5.98 7.79
CA GLY A 27 -10.35 6.90 6.78
C GLY A 27 -9.27 7.83 6.26
N ILE A 28 -9.63 8.72 5.32
CA ILE A 28 -8.68 9.67 4.67
C ILE A 28 -8.08 10.72 5.60
N ASN A 29 -8.70 10.95 6.77
CA ASN A 29 -8.26 11.93 7.77
C ASN A 29 -7.64 11.23 9.00
N ASP A 30 -7.31 9.94 8.90
CA ASP A 30 -6.74 9.20 10.01
C ASP A 30 -5.33 9.73 10.32
N PRO A 31 -5.05 10.19 11.55
CA PRO A 31 -3.74 10.72 11.92
C PRO A 31 -2.62 9.68 11.84
N ALA A 32 -2.94 8.37 11.82
CA ALA A 32 -1.97 7.31 11.64
C ALA A 32 -1.16 7.47 10.33
N PHE A 33 -1.73 8.10 9.29
CA PHE A 33 -0.99 8.42 8.07
C PHE A 33 0.21 9.33 8.37
N GLN A 34 0.00 10.41 9.13
CA GLN A 34 1.09 11.32 9.49
C GLN A 34 2.06 10.64 10.47
N TYR A 35 1.52 10.02 11.52
CA TYR A 35 2.33 9.46 12.61
C TYR A 35 3.12 8.22 12.24
N SER A 36 2.73 7.50 11.18
CA SER A 36 3.40 6.27 10.75
C SER A 36 4.15 6.43 9.43
N PHE A 37 3.90 7.49 8.67
CA PHE A 37 4.55 7.73 7.38
C PHE A 37 5.18 9.13 7.28
N SER A 38 4.36 10.19 7.25
CA SER A 38 4.86 11.53 6.90
C SER A 38 5.91 12.04 7.89
N ASP A 39 5.63 11.93 9.19
CA ASP A 39 6.47 12.48 10.25
C ASP A 39 7.62 11.53 10.64
N ILE A 40 7.61 10.30 10.12
CA ILE A 40 8.63 9.28 10.41
C ILE A 40 9.78 9.34 9.42
N TYR A 41 9.47 9.41 8.12
CA TYR A 41 10.47 9.30 7.05
C TYR A 41 10.96 10.68 6.59
N THR A 42 11.46 11.50 7.50
CA THR A 42 11.72 12.94 7.25
C THR A 42 13.10 13.29 6.68
N THR A 43 14.03 12.32 6.58
CA THR A 43 15.36 12.57 6.01
C THR A 43 15.28 13.03 4.55
N ASN A 44 16.15 13.97 4.14
CA ASN A 44 16.16 14.53 2.78
C ASN A 44 16.23 13.45 1.68
N ASN A 45 17.06 12.43 1.88
CA ASN A 45 17.21 11.34 0.90
C ASN A 45 16.03 10.35 0.89
N LEU A 46 15.05 10.50 1.79
CA LEU A 46 13.76 9.80 1.76
C LEU A 46 12.63 10.62 1.15
N GLN A 47 12.91 11.85 0.70
CA GLN A 47 11.97 12.69 -0.05
C GLN A 47 11.93 12.25 -1.52
N LYS A 48 11.65 10.97 -1.73
CA LYS A 48 11.56 10.27 -3.02
C LYS A 48 10.17 9.66 -3.17
N GLN A 49 9.85 9.14 -4.36
CA GLN A 49 8.59 8.40 -4.56
C GLN A 49 8.58 7.13 -3.72
N TRP A 50 7.48 6.86 -3.03
CA TRP A 50 7.21 5.57 -2.37
C TRP A 50 6.10 4.86 -3.13
N TYR A 51 6.36 3.62 -3.53
CA TYR A 51 5.37 2.69 -4.07
C TYR A 51 5.01 1.70 -2.98
N ASN A 52 3.77 1.77 -2.50
CA ASN A 52 3.29 1.03 -1.34
C ASN A 52 2.28 -0.04 -1.77
N GLY A 53 2.45 -1.24 -1.24
CA GLY A 53 1.44 -2.30 -1.30
C GLY A 53 0.25 -1.98 -0.40
N ASN A 54 -0.90 -2.57 -0.70
CA ASN A 54 -2.18 -2.24 -0.07
C ASN A 54 -2.69 -3.32 0.90
N HIS A 55 -1.79 -4.02 1.58
CA HIS A 55 -2.11 -5.23 2.35
C HIS A 55 -2.95 -4.97 3.62
N ASP A 56 -3.12 -3.71 4.04
CA ASP A 56 -3.84 -3.29 5.25
C ASP A 56 -5.38 -3.33 5.09
N TYR A 57 -5.92 -4.52 4.83
CA TYR A 57 -7.35 -4.74 4.58
C TYR A 57 -8.24 -4.69 5.81
N ARG A 58 -7.67 -4.60 7.01
CA ARG A 58 -8.46 -4.59 8.25
C ARG A 58 -9.09 -3.24 8.56
N GLY A 59 -8.58 -2.19 7.90
CA GLY A 59 -9.12 -0.84 7.96
C GLY A 59 -9.91 -0.47 6.71
N ASP A 60 -9.95 0.83 6.44
CA ASP A 60 -10.44 1.43 5.21
C ASP A 60 -9.36 1.32 4.12
N VAL A 61 -9.52 0.35 3.21
CA VAL A 61 -8.61 0.15 2.09
C VAL A 61 -8.74 1.31 1.10
N GLU A 62 -9.95 1.80 0.87
CA GLU A 62 -10.20 2.91 -0.06
C GLU A 62 -9.53 4.20 0.41
N ALA A 63 -9.35 4.41 1.73
CA ALA A 63 -8.59 5.53 2.26
C ALA A 63 -7.12 5.50 1.82
N GLN A 64 -6.47 4.34 1.90
CA GLN A 64 -5.06 4.18 1.51
C GLN A 64 -4.83 4.39 0.01
N LEU A 65 -5.82 3.99 -0.79
CA LEU A 65 -5.82 4.14 -2.25
C LEU A 65 -6.25 5.54 -2.70
N ASN A 66 -6.75 6.38 -1.78
CA ASN A 66 -7.33 7.65 -2.12
C ASN A 66 -6.24 8.65 -2.54
N PRO A 67 -6.38 9.32 -3.71
CA PRO A 67 -5.44 10.37 -4.14
C PRO A 67 -5.26 11.52 -3.13
N ILE A 68 -6.19 11.71 -2.19
CA ILE A 68 -6.02 12.74 -1.17
C ILE A 68 -4.80 12.48 -0.27
N LEU A 69 -4.39 11.23 -0.06
CA LEU A 69 -3.17 10.92 0.69
C LEU A 69 -1.92 11.41 -0.06
N GLN A 70 -1.93 11.41 -1.40
CA GLN A 70 -0.87 12.05 -2.21
C GLN A 70 -0.86 13.56 -2.05
N ASN A 71 -2.02 14.19 -1.84
CA ASN A 71 -2.09 15.63 -1.59
C ASN A 71 -1.57 15.98 -0.19
N ILE A 72 -1.73 15.08 0.79
CA ILE A 72 -1.17 15.24 2.14
C ILE A 72 0.34 15.01 2.10
N ASP A 73 0.80 13.96 1.42
CA ASP A 73 2.22 13.66 1.23
C ASP A 73 2.47 13.08 -0.17
N HIS A 74 3.09 13.90 -1.03
CA HIS A 74 3.34 13.59 -2.45
C HIS A 74 4.16 12.31 -2.67
N ARG A 75 4.86 11.82 -1.64
CA ARG A 75 5.64 10.58 -1.71
C ARG A 75 4.76 9.35 -1.75
N TRP A 76 3.52 9.41 -1.27
CA TRP A 76 2.65 8.25 -1.09
C TRP A 76 1.99 7.77 -2.39
N PHE A 77 2.51 6.75 -3.06
CA PHE A 77 1.77 6.07 -4.13
C PHE A 77 1.30 4.69 -3.66
N CYS A 78 -0.01 4.47 -3.65
CA CYS A 78 -0.61 3.18 -3.30
C CYS A 78 -1.80 2.91 -4.22
N GLN A 79 -1.74 1.79 -4.94
CA GLN A 79 -2.83 1.27 -5.76
C GLN A 79 -2.96 -0.23 -5.48
N ARG A 80 -4.06 -0.86 -5.89
CA ARG A 80 -4.28 -2.31 -5.66
C ARG A 80 -3.23 -3.14 -6.39
N SER A 81 -3.17 -2.99 -7.71
CA SER A 81 -2.16 -3.67 -8.51
C SER A 81 -1.78 -2.78 -9.67
N PHE A 82 -0.49 -2.62 -9.87
CA PHE A 82 0.08 -1.69 -10.82
C PHE A 82 1.49 -2.14 -11.22
N ILE A 83 1.94 -1.67 -12.38
CA ILE A 83 3.27 -1.93 -12.88
C ILE A 83 4.05 -0.63 -12.84
N VAL A 84 5.25 -0.66 -12.27
CA VAL A 84 6.23 0.42 -12.41
C VAL A 84 7.21 -0.01 -13.49
N HIS A 85 7.15 0.66 -14.64
CA HIS A 85 8.11 0.47 -15.71
C HIS A 85 9.32 1.37 -15.45
N THR A 86 10.51 0.79 -15.55
CA THR A 86 11.78 1.51 -15.59
C THR A 86 12.49 1.19 -16.89
N GLU A 87 13.65 1.79 -17.14
CA GLU A 87 14.42 1.51 -18.35
C GLU A 87 14.94 0.06 -18.43
N ILE A 88 15.20 -0.58 -17.28
CA ILE A 88 15.90 -1.87 -17.20
C ILE A 88 15.14 -2.97 -16.44
N ALA A 89 14.06 -2.61 -15.76
CA ALA A 89 13.28 -3.51 -14.92
C ALA A 89 11.80 -3.10 -14.87
N GLU A 90 10.94 -4.08 -14.65
CA GLU A 90 9.52 -3.86 -14.38
C GLU A 90 9.21 -4.39 -12.98
N PHE A 91 8.49 -3.59 -12.19
CA PHE A 91 8.04 -3.99 -10.86
C PHE A 91 6.53 -4.22 -10.89
N PHE A 92 6.12 -5.45 -10.58
CA PHE A 92 4.72 -5.84 -10.53
C PHE A 92 4.24 -5.80 -9.08
N PHE A 93 3.41 -4.81 -8.76
CA PHE A 93 2.74 -4.71 -7.47
C PHE A 93 1.43 -5.48 -7.57
N VAL A 94 1.27 -6.51 -6.74
CA VAL A 94 0.14 -7.44 -6.79
C VAL A 94 -0.62 -7.39 -5.46
N ASP A 95 -1.93 -7.20 -5.55
CA ASP A 95 -2.84 -7.26 -4.41
C ASP A 95 -3.04 -8.72 -4.00
N THR A 96 -2.21 -9.20 -3.09
CA THR A 96 -2.21 -10.62 -2.71
C THR A 96 -3.28 -10.95 -1.66
N THR A 97 -3.79 -9.96 -0.92
CA THR A 97 -4.76 -10.17 0.17
C THR A 97 -6.03 -10.89 -0.31
N PRO A 98 -6.62 -10.54 -1.48
CA PRO A 98 -7.76 -11.26 -2.03
C PRO A 98 -7.52 -12.75 -2.35
N PHE A 99 -6.27 -13.20 -2.51
CA PHE A 99 -5.95 -14.60 -2.82
C PHE A 99 -6.04 -15.52 -1.59
N VAL A 100 -5.98 -14.97 -0.38
CA VAL A 100 -5.92 -15.76 0.84
C VAL A 100 -7.32 -16.15 1.31
N ASP A 101 -7.70 -17.42 1.10
CA ASP A 101 -9.02 -17.95 1.46
C ASP A 101 -9.37 -17.75 2.94
N LYS A 102 -8.38 -17.83 3.82
CA LYS A 102 -8.58 -17.67 5.26
C LYS A 102 -9.19 -16.31 5.62
N TYR A 103 -8.83 -15.23 4.91
CA TYR A 103 -9.36 -13.91 5.20
C TYR A 103 -10.85 -13.76 4.83
N PHE A 104 -11.33 -14.51 3.84
CA PHE A 104 -12.76 -14.53 3.49
C PHE A 104 -13.57 -15.54 4.30
N LEU A 105 -13.02 -16.75 4.47
CA LEU A 105 -13.78 -17.90 4.98
C LEU A 105 -13.65 -18.05 6.49
N LYS A 106 -12.55 -17.58 7.09
CA LYS A 106 -12.21 -17.78 8.50
C LYS A 106 -11.49 -16.55 9.10
N PRO A 107 -12.11 -15.35 9.07
CA PRO A 107 -11.45 -14.12 9.49
C PRO A 107 -11.19 -14.02 11.01
N LYS A 108 -11.71 -14.98 11.81
CA LYS A 108 -11.75 -14.89 13.28
C LYS A 108 -12.47 -13.61 13.71
N ASP A 109 -11.83 -12.79 14.55
CA ASP A 109 -12.38 -11.54 15.09
C ASP A 109 -12.07 -10.32 14.22
N HIS A 110 -11.30 -10.49 13.13
CA HIS A 110 -10.96 -9.38 12.25
C HIS A 110 -12.07 -9.10 11.25
N LYS A 111 -12.28 -7.82 10.95
CA LYS A 111 -13.08 -7.38 9.81
C LYS A 111 -12.12 -7.04 8.67
N TYR A 112 -12.54 -7.34 7.44
CA TYR A 112 -11.80 -7.00 6.24
C TYR A 112 -12.67 -6.17 5.30
N ASP A 113 -12.09 -5.12 4.71
CA ASP A 113 -12.72 -4.28 3.71
C ASP A 113 -12.53 -4.84 2.31
N TRP A 114 -13.58 -5.50 1.80
CA TRP A 114 -13.59 -6.11 0.48
C TRP A 114 -14.17 -5.21 -0.62
N ARG A 115 -14.36 -3.91 -0.37
CA ARG A 115 -14.74 -2.96 -1.43
C ARG A 115 -13.70 -3.01 -2.55
N GLY A 116 -14.16 -2.83 -3.79
CA GLY A 116 -13.30 -2.88 -4.98
C GLY A 116 -12.81 -4.28 -5.41
N VAL A 117 -12.94 -5.32 -4.57
CA VAL A 117 -12.47 -6.69 -4.92
C VAL A 117 -13.58 -7.74 -5.01
N LEU A 118 -14.83 -7.34 -4.81
CA LEU A 118 -15.99 -8.20 -5.03
C LEU A 118 -16.62 -7.98 -6.42
N PRO A 119 -17.10 -9.04 -7.10
CA PRO A 119 -17.02 -10.46 -6.72
C PRO A 119 -15.59 -11.02 -6.80
N ARG A 120 -15.15 -11.72 -5.74
CA ARG A 120 -13.77 -12.18 -5.55
C ARG A 120 -13.22 -13.00 -6.72
N ASN A 121 -14.00 -13.98 -7.21
CA ASN A 121 -13.61 -14.82 -8.35
C ASN A 121 -13.37 -14.02 -9.64
N LYS A 122 -14.16 -12.97 -9.86
CA LYS A 122 -14.00 -12.07 -11.00
C LYS A 122 -12.75 -11.21 -10.84
N TYR A 123 -12.51 -10.68 -9.64
CA TYR A 123 -11.31 -9.92 -9.33
C TYR A 123 -10.03 -10.74 -9.55
N LEU A 124 -9.95 -11.93 -8.95
CA LEU A 124 -8.79 -12.82 -9.07
C LEU A 124 -8.53 -13.25 -10.52
N SER A 125 -9.59 -13.60 -11.26
CA SER A 125 -9.43 -14.02 -12.67
C SER A 125 -9.02 -12.88 -13.60
N ASN A 126 -9.29 -11.62 -13.25
CA ASN A 126 -8.79 -10.47 -14.01
C ASN A 126 -7.32 -10.19 -13.69
N LEU A 127 -6.90 -10.34 -12.43
CA LEU A 127 -5.52 -10.09 -12.05
C LEU A 127 -4.54 -11.13 -12.63
N LEU A 128 -5.01 -12.36 -12.84
CA LEU A 128 -4.21 -13.44 -13.44
C LEU A 128 -4.12 -13.39 -14.97
N LYS A 129 -4.76 -12.41 -15.62
CA LYS A 129 -4.70 -12.23 -17.09
C LYS A 129 -3.62 -11.24 -17.53
N VAL A 130 -2.93 -10.63 -16.58
CA VAL A 130 -1.83 -9.69 -16.81
C VAL A 130 -0.58 -10.48 -17.18
#